data_AF-A0AAV1P478-F1
#
_entry.id   AF-A0AAV1P478-F1
#
_cell.length_a   1.000
_cell.length_b   1.000
_cell.length_c   1.000
_cell.angle_alpha   90.00
_cell.angle_beta   90.00
_cell.angle_gamma   90.00
#
_symmetry.space_group_name_H-M   'P 1'
#
loop_
_entity.id
_entity.type
_entity.pdbx_description
1 polymer ?
#
loop_
_entity_poly.entity_id
_entity_poly.type
_entity_poly.pdbx_seq_one_letter_code
_entity_poly.pdbx_strand_id
1 'polypeptide(L)'
;MWTDKQRGIRVSQEELLCKNACGYYGNPAWQGFCSKCWRERARPDGAERQDTSSRPSNDGTPLTFSKFEEKKSTEKSRRINTMRRLFWGSPSPPKRQESSESHANVLKAFQSLEPGDFTGFLKILRSPPSQRLQSRCTAFLKTMEAYHDLPVQKQSDLVQDFYQSFAEYFSSFSEAQVTQIMEHVEKLIMTRLHKWVFCHDSCDDEQKDLALQRRIRSLNWVTPQMLSVPFPEKNTTVTAIIEMDAKRAPQDKLACVSKCSQHVFEALSSSSSEPANADDFLSGLIYVVLKANPPRLHSNMQYVIRFGLPHSLMAGESGYYFTNLVSSLQV
;
A
#
# COMPACT_ATOMS: atom_id res chain seq x y z
N MET A 1 36.34 28.69 -39.06
CA MET A 1 35.02 29.28 -38.69
C MET A 1 33.93 28.27 -38.95
N TRP A 2 33.44 27.59 -37.91
CA TRP A 2 32.26 26.72 -38.00
C TRP A 2 31.23 27.31 -37.04
N THR A 3 30.07 27.70 -37.57
CA THR A 3 28.98 28.36 -36.85
C THR A 3 28.13 27.33 -36.12
N ASP A 4 28.06 27.45 -34.80
CA ASP A 4 27.16 26.69 -33.93
C ASP A 4 25.71 27.14 -34.18
N LYS A 5 24.87 26.26 -34.73
CA LYS A 5 23.42 26.51 -34.92
C LYS A 5 22.69 25.90 -33.72
N GLN A 6 22.43 26.73 -32.70
CA GLN A 6 21.46 26.44 -31.65
C GLN A 6 20.09 26.10 -32.27
N ARG A 7 19.71 24.82 -32.24
CA ARG A 7 18.32 24.39 -32.45
C ARG A 7 17.55 24.55 -31.14
N GLY A 8 17.24 25.80 -30.79
CA GLY A 8 16.28 26.09 -29.73
C GLY A 8 14.85 26.09 -30.30
N ILE A 9 13.92 25.43 -29.63
CA ILE A 9 12.49 25.55 -29.90
C ILE A 9 12.09 26.99 -29.55
N ARG A 10 11.83 27.84 -30.56
CA ARG A 10 11.27 29.19 -30.36
C ARG A 10 9.76 29.06 -30.19
N VAL A 11 9.30 29.11 -28.95
CA VAL A 11 7.88 29.31 -28.61
C VAL A 11 7.79 30.66 -27.91
N SER A 12 6.90 31.54 -28.38
CA SER A 12 6.72 32.84 -27.74
C SER A 12 5.96 32.67 -26.41
N GLN A 13 6.22 33.54 -25.42
CA GLN A 13 5.55 33.45 -24.12
C GLN A 13 4.02 33.58 -24.25
N GLU A 14 3.56 34.30 -25.28
CA GLU A 14 2.14 34.46 -25.63
C GLU A 14 1.50 33.15 -26.11
N GLU A 15 2.26 32.29 -26.81
CA GLU A 15 1.78 30.98 -27.28
C GLU A 15 1.62 29.94 -26.16
N LEU A 16 2.25 30.16 -25.00
CA LEU A 16 2.15 29.29 -23.83
C LEU A 16 0.96 29.65 -22.93
N LEU A 17 0.41 30.86 -23.05
CA LEU A 17 -0.64 31.34 -22.16
C LEU A 17 -2.01 30.79 -22.55
N CYS A 18 -2.87 30.62 -21.53
CA CYS A 18 -4.24 30.19 -21.71
C CYS A 18 -4.99 31.19 -22.60
N LYS A 19 -5.71 30.68 -23.60
CA LYS A 19 -6.54 31.49 -24.52
C LYS A 19 -7.59 32.38 -23.83
N ASN A 20 -7.98 32.08 -22.59
CA ASN A 20 -8.89 32.93 -21.80
C ASN A 20 -8.17 34.08 -21.06
N ALA A 21 -6.89 34.31 -21.33
CA ALA A 21 -6.07 35.37 -20.71
C ALA A 21 -6.14 35.41 -19.17
N CYS A 22 -6.32 34.25 -18.53
CA CYS A 22 -6.49 34.15 -17.08
C CYS A 22 -5.18 34.13 -16.29
N GLY A 23 -4.03 34.38 -16.95
CA GLY A 23 -2.70 34.40 -16.33
C GLY A 23 -2.07 33.02 -16.08
N TYR A 24 -2.70 31.94 -16.53
CA TYR A 24 -2.17 30.57 -16.45
C TYR A 24 -1.74 30.04 -17.82
N TYR A 25 -0.88 29.02 -17.86
CA TYR A 25 -0.44 28.38 -19.10
C TYR A 25 -1.52 27.46 -19.69
N GLY A 26 -1.68 27.52 -21.00
CA GLY A 26 -2.49 26.59 -21.80
C GLY A 26 -1.62 25.44 -22.32
N ASN A 27 -2.26 24.36 -22.79
CA ASN A 27 -1.54 23.30 -23.49
C ASN A 27 -2.34 22.77 -24.69
N PRO A 28 -1.68 22.09 -25.65
CA PRO A 28 -2.36 21.56 -26.83
C PRO A 28 -3.44 20.51 -26.54
N ALA A 29 -3.28 19.69 -25.48
CA ALA A 29 -4.25 18.67 -25.10
C ALA A 29 -5.60 19.27 -24.68
N TRP A 30 -5.60 20.52 -24.19
CA TRP A 30 -6.79 21.32 -23.88
C TRP A 30 -6.96 22.50 -24.85
N GLN A 31 -6.56 22.34 -26.12
CA GLN A 31 -6.75 23.33 -27.20
C GLN A 31 -6.19 24.75 -26.92
N GLY A 32 -5.18 24.85 -26.06
CA GLY A 32 -4.59 26.11 -25.61
C GLY A 32 -5.28 26.73 -24.39
N PHE A 33 -6.17 26.01 -23.70
CA PHE A 33 -6.75 26.43 -22.42
C PHE A 33 -6.01 25.82 -21.24
N CYS A 34 -6.07 26.49 -20.08
CA CYS A 34 -5.63 25.90 -18.82
C CYS A 34 -6.69 24.92 -18.28
N SER A 35 -6.29 24.08 -17.33
CA SER A 35 -7.17 23.05 -16.72
C SER A 35 -8.44 23.61 -16.08
N LYS A 36 -8.41 24.87 -15.61
CA LYS A 36 -9.58 25.55 -15.02
C LYS A 36 -10.56 25.99 -16.10
N CYS A 37 -10.10 26.79 -17.07
CA CYS A 37 -10.95 27.30 -18.15
C CYS A 37 -11.49 26.17 -19.04
N TRP A 38 -10.73 25.08 -19.22
CA TRP A 38 -11.20 23.90 -19.94
C TRP A 38 -12.39 23.23 -19.23
N ARG A 39 -12.30 23.04 -17.90
CA ARG A 39 -13.40 22.44 -17.11
C ARG A 39 -14.63 23.32 -17.05
N GLU A 40 -14.46 24.64 -16.96
CA GLU A 40 -15.56 25.60 -16.97
C GLU A 40 -16.31 25.56 -18.31
N ARG A 41 -15.59 25.41 -19.42
CA ARG A 41 -16.19 25.31 -20.76
C ARG A 41 -16.88 23.96 -21.02
N ALA A 42 -16.43 22.90 -20.35
CA ALA A 42 -16.99 21.55 -20.50
C ALA A 42 -18.21 21.30 -19.61
N ARG A 43 -18.62 22.27 -18.77
CA ARG A 43 -19.84 22.13 -17.95
C ARG A 43 -21.08 22.49 -18.79
N PRO A 44 -22.15 21.68 -18.74
CA PRO A 44 -23.44 22.07 -19.29
C PRO A 44 -24.03 23.22 -18.46
N ASP A 45 -24.65 24.20 -19.13
CA ASP A 45 -25.32 25.35 -18.49
C ASP A 45 -26.37 24.86 -17.48
N GLY A 46 -26.20 25.18 -16.20
CA GLY A 46 -27.19 24.89 -15.15
C GLY A 46 -26.70 24.49 -13.76
N ALA A 47 -25.39 24.38 -13.51
CA ALA A 47 -24.87 24.06 -12.17
C ALA A 47 -24.47 25.35 -11.40
N GLU A 48 -25.21 25.68 -10.35
CA GLU A 48 -24.99 26.85 -9.48
C GLU A 48 -23.58 26.88 -8.84
N ARG A 49 -23.06 28.11 -8.66
CA ARG A 49 -21.75 28.41 -8.07
C ARG A 49 -21.84 28.40 -6.55
N GLN A 50 -21.05 27.55 -5.89
CA GLN A 50 -20.60 27.83 -4.52
C GLN A 50 -19.18 28.38 -4.57
N ASP A 51 -19.07 29.67 -4.26
CA ASP A 51 -17.81 30.35 -3.99
C ASP A 51 -17.23 29.86 -2.67
N THR A 52 -16.06 29.23 -2.72
CA THR A 52 -15.13 29.23 -1.60
C THR A 52 -13.74 29.61 -2.11
N SER A 53 -13.38 30.84 -1.79
CA SER A 53 -12.04 31.38 -1.91
C SER A 53 -11.12 30.73 -0.87
N SER A 54 -10.29 29.79 -1.31
CA SER A 54 -8.99 29.51 -0.69
C SER A 54 -8.10 28.72 -1.64
N ARG A 55 -6.93 29.27 -1.96
CA ARG A 55 -5.82 28.53 -2.60
C ARG A 55 -5.45 27.33 -1.71
N PRO A 56 -5.09 26.19 -2.32
CA PRO A 56 -3.65 25.93 -2.43
C PRO A 56 -3.20 25.38 -3.79
N SER A 57 -1.91 25.61 -4.03
CA SER A 57 -1.08 25.08 -5.10
C SER A 57 -0.92 23.55 -5.02
N ASN A 58 -1.03 22.85 -6.15
CA ASN A 58 -0.12 21.80 -6.65
C ASN A 58 -0.72 21.26 -7.97
N ASP A 59 -0.02 21.25 -9.09
CA ASP A 59 1.24 20.56 -9.42
C ASP A 59 1.08 19.02 -9.54
N GLY A 60 1.83 18.46 -10.49
CA GLY A 60 1.62 17.17 -11.13
C GLY A 60 1.31 16.01 -10.18
N THR A 61 0.34 15.19 -10.57
CA THR A 61 -0.14 14.01 -9.83
C THR A 61 0.99 13.10 -9.35
N PRO A 62 1.17 12.96 -8.03
CA PRO A 62 1.81 11.81 -7.42
C PRO A 62 0.72 10.80 -6.99
N LEU A 63 1.04 9.52 -7.00
CA LEU A 63 0.26 8.49 -6.31
C LEU A 63 0.49 8.68 -4.80
N THR A 64 -0.28 9.56 -4.15
CA THR A 64 -0.30 9.71 -2.70
C THR A 64 -1.43 8.89 -2.08
N PHE A 65 -1.11 8.25 -0.94
CA PHE A 65 -1.98 7.45 -0.06
C PHE A 65 -3.33 8.13 0.25
N SER A 66 -3.38 9.46 0.26
CA SER A 66 -4.57 10.27 0.53
C SER A 66 -5.72 10.07 -0.49
N LYS A 67 -5.44 9.77 -1.77
CA LYS A 67 -6.49 9.48 -2.77
C LYS A 67 -7.25 8.17 -2.49
N PHE A 68 -6.71 7.29 -1.66
CA PHE A 68 -7.36 6.06 -1.22
C PHE A 68 -8.32 6.30 -0.03
N GLU A 69 -8.06 7.31 0.82
CA GLU A 69 -8.89 7.62 1.99
C GLU A 69 -10.24 8.26 1.62
N GLU A 70 -10.23 9.24 0.71
CA GLU A 70 -11.39 10.12 0.50
C GLU A 70 -12.55 9.44 -0.27
N LYS A 71 -12.24 8.46 -1.14
CA LYS A 71 -13.27 7.68 -1.88
C LYS A 71 -13.80 6.47 -1.11
N LYS A 72 -13.18 6.08 0.02
CA LYS A 72 -13.54 4.85 0.75
C LYS A 72 -14.58 5.07 1.85
N SER A 73 -14.70 6.29 2.38
CA SER A 73 -15.46 6.54 3.61
C SER A 73 -16.98 6.77 3.43
N THR A 74 -17.42 7.62 2.49
CA THR A 74 -18.82 8.11 2.49
C THR A 74 -19.75 7.46 1.47
N GLU A 75 -19.26 7.07 0.28
CA GLU A 75 -20.10 6.46 -0.76
C GLU A 75 -20.30 4.94 -0.55
N LYS A 76 -19.37 4.28 0.17
CA LYS A 76 -19.43 2.83 0.44
C LYS A 76 -20.53 2.48 1.44
N SER A 77 -20.78 3.26 2.49
CA SER A 77 -21.76 2.92 3.54
C SER A 77 -23.17 2.63 3.00
N ARG A 78 -23.62 3.34 1.95
CA ARG A 78 -24.94 3.11 1.31
C ARG A 78 -24.96 1.94 0.32
N ARG A 79 -23.86 1.65 -0.39
CA ARG A 79 -23.76 0.51 -1.33
C ARG A 79 -23.43 -0.83 -0.64
N ILE A 80 -22.81 -0.78 0.55
CA ILE A 80 -22.41 -1.95 1.36
C ILE A 80 -23.62 -2.79 1.79
N ASN A 81 -24.76 -2.16 2.10
CA ASN A 81 -25.94 -2.90 2.57
C ASN A 81 -26.64 -3.66 1.42
N THR A 82 -26.46 -3.23 0.17
CA THR A 82 -27.09 -3.83 -1.01
C THR A 82 -26.29 -5.02 -1.54
N MET A 83 -24.94 -4.97 -1.52
CA MET A 83 -24.11 -6.11 -1.94
C MET A 83 -24.04 -7.23 -0.89
N ARG A 84 -24.18 -6.94 0.41
CA ARG A 84 -24.35 -7.97 1.46
C ARG A 84 -25.54 -8.89 1.17
N ARG A 85 -26.65 -8.36 0.64
CA ARG A 85 -27.85 -9.17 0.31
C ARG A 85 -27.74 -9.98 -0.97
N LEU A 86 -26.98 -9.50 -1.96
CA LEU A 86 -26.89 -10.15 -3.27
C LEU A 86 -25.84 -11.27 -3.33
N PHE A 87 -24.79 -11.22 -2.50
CA PHE A 87 -23.76 -12.27 -2.44
C PHE A 87 -23.90 -13.24 -1.24
N TRP A 88 -24.67 -12.88 -0.20
CA TRP A 88 -24.81 -13.70 1.03
C TRP A 88 -26.28 -14.03 1.37
N GLY A 89 -27.11 -14.27 0.35
CA GLY A 89 -28.54 -14.52 0.51
C GLY A 89 -28.92 -15.90 1.07
N SER A 90 -29.05 -16.02 2.40
CA SER A 90 -30.24 -16.54 3.11
C SER A 90 -30.01 -16.61 4.62
N PRO A 91 -31.05 -16.47 5.46
CA PRO A 91 -30.92 -16.55 6.91
C PRO A 91 -30.41 -17.94 7.30
N SER A 92 -29.44 -18.00 8.20
CA SER A 92 -28.97 -19.25 8.78
C SER A 92 -30.13 -20.07 9.37
N PRO A 93 -30.08 -21.41 9.32
CA PRO A 93 -31.00 -22.28 10.07
C PRO A 93 -30.95 -21.92 11.57
N PRO A 94 -31.98 -22.26 12.37
CA PRO A 94 -32.12 -21.77 13.74
C PRO A 94 -30.84 -22.00 14.53
N LYS A 95 -30.29 -20.91 15.09
CA LYS A 95 -29.09 -20.89 15.92
C LYS A 95 -29.18 -22.01 16.97
N ARG A 96 -28.29 -23.01 16.89
CA ARG A 96 -27.86 -23.70 18.11
C ARG A 96 -27.28 -22.61 19.02
N GLN A 97 -27.99 -22.31 20.11
CA GLN A 97 -27.48 -21.47 21.18
C GLN A 97 -26.17 -22.10 21.65
N GLU A 98 -25.06 -21.43 21.35
CA GLU A 98 -23.81 -21.71 22.05
C GLU A 98 -24.03 -21.37 23.52
N SER A 99 -23.59 -22.26 24.41
CA SER A 99 -23.48 -21.87 25.81
C SER A 99 -22.51 -20.70 25.89
N SER A 100 -22.89 -19.66 26.63
CA SER A 100 -22.06 -18.48 26.90
C SER A 100 -20.62 -18.86 27.34
N GLU A 101 -20.50 -19.98 28.06
CA GLU A 101 -19.23 -20.57 28.50
C GLU A 101 -18.32 -21.01 27.34
N SER A 102 -18.86 -21.57 26.26
CA SER A 102 -18.03 -21.99 25.11
C SER A 102 -17.39 -20.80 24.41
N HIS A 103 -18.13 -19.70 24.27
CA HIS A 103 -17.61 -18.46 23.66
C HIS A 103 -16.55 -17.80 24.56
N ALA A 104 -16.79 -17.76 25.86
CA ALA A 104 -15.83 -17.22 26.84
C ALA A 104 -14.51 -18.02 26.85
N ASN A 105 -14.59 -19.35 26.77
CA ASN A 105 -13.41 -20.23 26.73
C ASN A 105 -12.56 -20.00 25.47
N VAL A 106 -13.18 -19.78 24.32
CA VAL A 106 -12.47 -19.43 23.07
C VAL A 106 -11.72 -18.12 23.23
N LEU A 107 -12.40 -17.08 23.69
CA LEU A 107 -11.80 -15.77 23.89
C LEU A 107 -10.62 -15.83 24.86
N LYS A 108 -10.76 -16.55 25.98
CA LYS A 108 -9.67 -16.71 26.95
C LYS A 108 -8.43 -17.37 26.35
N ALA A 109 -8.60 -18.34 25.44
CA ALA A 109 -7.46 -18.97 24.75
C ALA A 109 -6.72 -17.97 23.83
N PHE A 110 -7.45 -17.14 23.08
CA PHE A 110 -6.84 -16.10 22.24
C PHE A 110 -6.17 -15.00 23.06
N GLN A 111 -6.65 -14.69 24.27
CA GLN A 111 -6.02 -13.72 25.17
C GLN A 111 -4.65 -14.16 25.69
N SER A 112 -4.40 -15.48 25.78
CA SER A 112 -3.12 -16.02 26.23
C SER A 112 -2.08 -16.17 25.11
N LEU A 113 -2.35 -15.63 23.92
CA LEU A 113 -1.39 -15.67 22.82
C LEU A 113 -0.28 -14.64 23.06
N GLU A 114 0.95 -15.10 22.98
CA GLU A 114 2.12 -14.23 22.98
C GLU A 114 2.32 -13.58 21.59
N PRO A 115 2.90 -12.37 21.53
CA PRO A 115 3.22 -11.72 20.27
C PRO A 115 4.10 -12.61 19.40
N GLY A 116 3.69 -12.83 18.15
CA GLY A 116 4.44 -13.65 17.20
C GLY A 116 4.25 -15.17 17.34
N ASP A 117 3.47 -15.69 18.31
CA ASP A 117 3.18 -17.13 18.42
C ASP A 117 2.12 -17.60 17.42
N PHE A 118 2.50 -17.59 16.14
CA PHE A 118 1.66 -18.07 15.06
C PHE A 118 1.33 -19.57 15.20
N THR A 119 2.22 -20.35 15.80
CA THR A 119 1.97 -21.79 15.99
C THR A 119 0.91 -22.06 17.04
N GLY A 120 0.93 -21.33 18.16
CA GLY A 120 -0.11 -21.33 19.17
C GLY A 120 -1.43 -20.86 18.58
N PHE A 121 -1.44 -19.77 17.80
CA PHE A 121 -2.63 -19.30 17.11
C PHE A 121 -3.27 -20.40 16.26
N LEU A 122 -2.48 -21.12 15.45
CA LEU A 122 -3.00 -22.21 14.63
C LEU A 122 -3.54 -23.39 15.45
N LYS A 123 -2.92 -23.69 16.61
CA LYS A 123 -3.42 -24.73 17.53
C LYS A 123 -4.78 -24.33 18.11
N ILE A 124 -4.92 -23.09 18.56
CA ILE A 124 -6.18 -22.55 19.09
C ILE A 124 -7.24 -22.55 18.00
N LEU A 125 -6.93 -22.02 16.80
CA LEU A 125 -7.88 -21.94 15.70
C LEU A 125 -8.40 -23.32 15.27
N ARG A 126 -7.58 -24.37 15.33
CA ARG A 126 -7.98 -25.75 14.98
C ARG A 126 -8.68 -26.49 16.13
N SER A 127 -8.74 -25.91 17.33
CA SER A 127 -9.39 -26.53 18.47
C SER A 127 -10.93 -26.59 18.27
N PRO A 128 -11.62 -27.61 18.81
CA PRO A 128 -13.08 -27.71 18.70
C PRO A 128 -13.85 -26.45 19.13
N PRO A 129 -13.46 -25.74 20.22
CA PRO A 129 -14.11 -24.48 20.60
C PRO A 129 -14.03 -23.39 19.51
N SER A 130 -12.94 -23.34 18.74
CA SER A 130 -12.72 -22.31 17.70
C SER A 130 -13.24 -22.71 16.31
N GLN A 131 -14.00 -23.80 16.19
CA GLN A 131 -14.43 -24.37 14.91
C GLN A 131 -15.18 -23.37 14.02
N ARG A 132 -15.97 -22.45 14.59
CA ARG A 132 -16.65 -21.40 13.83
C ARG A 132 -15.69 -20.45 13.14
N LEU A 133 -14.66 -19.98 13.86
CA LEU A 133 -13.62 -19.10 13.29
C LEU A 133 -12.82 -19.83 12.21
N GLN A 134 -12.45 -21.09 12.45
CA GLN A 134 -11.77 -21.91 11.46
C GLN A 134 -12.61 -22.10 10.19
N SER A 135 -13.90 -22.39 10.35
CA SER A 135 -14.84 -22.58 9.25
C SER A 135 -14.99 -21.29 8.45
N ARG A 136 -15.00 -20.14 9.12
CA ARG A 136 -15.04 -18.83 8.48
C ARG A 136 -13.79 -18.55 7.64
N CYS A 137 -12.59 -18.81 8.16
CA CYS A 137 -11.35 -18.71 7.39
C CYS A 137 -11.38 -19.65 6.17
N THR A 138 -11.82 -20.89 6.37
CA THR A 138 -11.88 -21.91 5.31
C THR A 138 -12.88 -21.53 4.22
N ALA A 139 -14.07 -21.07 4.60
CA ALA A 139 -15.09 -20.62 3.67
C ALA A 139 -14.59 -19.41 2.86
N PHE A 140 -13.95 -18.45 3.53
CA PHE A 140 -13.37 -17.28 2.84
C PHE A 140 -12.31 -17.70 1.81
N LEU A 141 -11.38 -18.59 2.17
CA LEU A 141 -10.37 -19.10 1.25
C LEU A 141 -10.99 -19.81 0.03
N LYS A 142 -12.04 -20.60 0.23
CA LYS A 142 -12.79 -21.25 -0.87
C LYS A 142 -13.49 -20.24 -1.77
N THR A 143 -14.05 -19.18 -1.19
CA THR A 143 -14.64 -18.08 -1.96
C THR A 143 -13.57 -17.40 -2.81
N MET A 144 -12.42 -17.06 -2.23
CA MET A 144 -11.33 -16.44 -2.98
C MET A 144 -10.81 -17.35 -4.10
N GLU A 145 -10.72 -18.66 -3.87
CA GLU A 145 -10.37 -19.64 -4.90
C GLU A 145 -11.40 -19.70 -6.03
N ALA A 146 -12.71 -19.67 -5.72
CA ALA A 146 -13.77 -19.69 -6.73
C ALA A 146 -13.85 -18.41 -7.57
N TYR A 147 -13.41 -17.28 -7.02
CA TYR A 147 -13.51 -15.96 -7.65
C TYR A 147 -12.14 -15.30 -7.89
N HIS A 148 -11.09 -16.11 -8.05
CA HIS A 148 -9.73 -15.59 -8.24
C HIS A 148 -9.53 -14.84 -9.57
N ASP A 149 -10.41 -15.03 -10.55
CA ASP A 149 -10.39 -14.29 -11.83
C ASP A 149 -10.91 -12.84 -11.71
N LEU A 150 -11.50 -12.46 -10.57
CA LEU A 150 -11.97 -11.10 -10.37
C LEU A 150 -10.79 -10.11 -10.40
N PRO A 151 -11.02 -8.85 -10.84
CA PRO A 151 -9.97 -7.83 -10.78
C PRO A 151 -9.37 -7.72 -9.37
N VAL A 152 -8.05 -7.53 -9.30
CA VAL A 152 -7.30 -7.52 -8.03
C VAL A 152 -7.85 -6.53 -7.00
N GLN A 153 -8.44 -5.42 -7.45
CA GLN A 153 -9.07 -4.44 -6.58
C GLN A 153 -10.32 -4.98 -5.86
N LYS A 154 -11.12 -5.83 -6.54
CA LYS A 154 -12.28 -6.49 -5.94
C LYS A 154 -11.85 -7.55 -4.93
N GLN A 155 -10.78 -8.28 -5.25
CA GLN A 155 -10.17 -9.24 -4.32
C GLN A 155 -9.62 -8.54 -3.07
N SER A 156 -8.98 -7.37 -3.24
CA SER A 156 -8.54 -6.51 -2.14
C SER A 156 -9.72 -6.06 -1.28
N ASP A 157 -10.81 -5.56 -1.87
CA ASP A 157 -12.02 -5.18 -1.12
C ASP A 157 -12.57 -6.38 -0.29
N LEU A 158 -12.64 -7.58 -0.86
CA LEU A 158 -13.10 -8.78 -0.16
C LEU A 158 -12.21 -9.17 1.03
N VAL A 159 -10.88 -9.06 0.89
CA VAL A 159 -9.92 -9.33 1.97
C VAL A 159 -10.08 -8.30 3.09
N GLN A 160 -10.21 -7.02 2.75
CA GLN A 160 -10.38 -5.95 3.74
C GLN A 160 -11.72 -6.07 4.48
N ASP A 161 -12.80 -6.43 3.79
CA ASP A 161 -14.10 -6.71 4.42
C ASP A 161 -14.03 -7.94 5.34
N PHE A 162 -13.29 -8.98 4.94
CA PHE A 162 -13.03 -10.13 5.79
C PHE A 162 -12.28 -9.75 7.07
N TYR A 163 -11.21 -8.95 6.97
CA TYR A 163 -10.47 -8.49 8.14
C TYR A 163 -11.35 -7.71 9.11
N GLN A 164 -12.11 -6.73 8.60
CA GLN A 164 -12.99 -5.92 9.44
C GLN A 164 -13.98 -6.80 10.20
N SER A 165 -14.64 -7.72 9.49
CA SER A 165 -15.67 -8.54 10.12
C SER A 165 -15.09 -9.68 10.97
N PHE A 166 -13.83 -10.10 10.76
CA PHE A 166 -13.15 -11.05 11.64
C PHE A 166 -12.72 -10.35 12.94
N ALA A 167 -12.20 -9.13 12.86
CA ALA A 167 -11.83 -8.31 14.02
C ALA A 167 -13.02 -8.01 14.94
N GLU A 168 -14.22 -7.81 14.38
CA GLU A 168 -15.46 -7.62 15.15
C GLU A 168 -15.74 -8.76 16.14
N TYR A 169 -15.26 -9.98 15.90
CA TYR A 169 -15.41 -11.10 16.84
C TYR A 169 -14.65 -10.87 18.16
N PHE A 170 -13.57 -10.08 18.11
CA PHE A 170 -12.70 -9.77 19.24
C PHE A 170 -12.96 -8.35 19.78
N SER A 171 -14.15 -7.77 19.55
CA SER A 171 -14.47 -6.40 19.97
C SER A 171 -14.40 -6.15 21.47
N SER A 172 -14.37 -7.22 22.29
CA SER A 172 -14.20 -7.13 23.74
C SER A 172 -12.72 -7.08 24.19
N PHE A 173 -11.76 -7.20 23.27
CA PHE A 173 -10.33 -7.17 23.58
C PHE A 173 -9.78 -5.75 23.46
N SER A 174 -8.58 -5.52 24.00
CA SER A 174 -7.88 -4.25 23.76
C SER A 174 -7.45 -4.15 22.30
N GLU A 175 -7.28 -2.91 21.81
CA GLU A 175 -6.84 -2.65 20.43
C GLU A 175 -5.50 -3.35 20.09
N ALA A 176 -4.57 -3.39 21.05
CA ALA A 176 -3.28 -4.08 20.90
C ALA A 176 -3.46 -5.59 20.73
N GLN A 177 -4.35 -6.22 21.52
CA GLN A 177 -4.64 -7.64 21.39
C GLN A 177 -5.33 -7.98 20.07
N VAL A 178 -6.29 -7.15 19.64
CA VAL A 178 -6.95 -7.32 18.34
C VAL A 178 -5.93 -7.23 17.22
N THR A 179 -5.04 -6.25 17.26
CA THR A 179 -3.94 -6.08 16.31
C THR A 179 -3.07 -7.34 16.20
N GLN A 180 -2.60 -7.87 17.34
CA GLN A 180 -1.78 -9.10 17.38
C GLN A 180 -2.51 -10.33 16.79
N ILE A 181 -3.79 -10.50 17.10
CA ILE A 181 -4.58 -11.60 16.53
C ILE A 181 -4.75 -11.41 15.03
N MET A 182 -5.02 -10.18 14.58
CA MET A 182 -5.22 -9.88 13.17
C MET A 182 -3.94 -10.08 12.35
N GLU A 183 -2.76 -9.82 12.91
CA GLU A 183 -1.46 -10.18 12.29
C GLU A 183 -1.38 -11.68 11.98
N HIS A 184 -1.80 -12.54 12.92
CA HIS A 184 -1.85 -13.98 12.67
C HIS A 184 -2.90 -14.37 11.60
N VAL A 185 -4.05 -13.70 11.58
CA VAL A 185 -5.08 -13.89 10.56
C VAL A 185 -4.55 -13.49 9.18
N GLU A 186 -3.89 -12.34 9.06
CA GLU A 186 -3.23 -11.89 7.84
C GLU A 186 -2.21 -12.94 7.36
N LYS A 187 -1.36 -13.45 8.27
CA LYS A 187 -0.39 -14.51 7.94
C LYS A 187 -1.06 -15.72 7.34
N LEU A 188 -2.11 -16.21 7.98
CA LEU A 188 -2.82 -17.42 7.56
C LEU A 188 -3.46 -17.23 6.18
N ILE A 189 -4.23 -16.15 6.01
CA ILE A 189 -5.00 -15.88 4.80
C ILE A 189 -4.06 -15.58 3.64
N MET A 190 -3.17 -14.61 3.80
CA MET A 190 -2.34 -14.13 2.71
C MET A 190 -1.28 -15.13 2.26
N THR A 191 -0.78 -15.99 3.15
CA THR A 191 0.11 -17.10 2.74
C THR A 191 -0.57 -18.04 1.75
N ARG A 192 -1.89 -18.22 1.84
CA ARG A 192 -2.67 -19.07 0.91
C ARG A 192 -3.08 -18.32 -0.34
N LEU A 193 -3.47 -17.05 -0.21
CA LEU A 193 -3.94 -16.22 -1.32
C LEU A 193 -2.82 -15.69 -2.22
N HIS A 194 -1.58 -15.62 -1.73
CA HIS A 194 -0.46 -15.04 -2.47
C HIS A 194 -0.33 -15.55 -3.92
N LYS A 195 -0.53 -16.85 -4.15
CA LYS A 195 -0.43 -17.47 -5.49
C LYS A 195 -1.46 -16.95 -6.51
N TRP A 196 -2.56 -16.36 -6.04
CA TRP A 196 -3.64 -15.84 -6.88
C TRP A 196 -3.61 -14.33 -7.01
N VAL A 197 -3.15 -13.61 -5.98
CA VAL A 197 -3.32 -12.16 -5.90
C VAL A 197 -2.03 -11.35 -6.06
N PHE A 198 -0.87 -12.00 -5.95
CA PHE A 198 0.42 -11.33 -6.15
C PHE A 198 0.73 -11.23 -7.65
N CYS A 199 1.04 -10.02 -8.15
CA CYS A 199 1.32 -9.77 -9.57
C CYS A 199 0.21 -10.33 -10.49
N HIS A 200 -1.05 -10.01 -10.17
CA HIS A 200 -2.22 -10.56 -10.86
C HIS A 200 -2.38 -10.01 -12.28
N ASP A 201 -2.77 -10.85 -13.24
CA ASP A 201 -2.98 -10.52 -14.66
C ASP A 201 -3.94 -9.35 -14.96
N SER A 202 -4.79 -8.97 -14.00
CA SER A 202 -5.74 -7.85 -14.16
C SER A 202 -5.11 -6.47 -13.95
N CYS A 203 -3.83 -6.41 -13.59
CA CYS A 203 -3.08 -5.17 -13.36
C CYS A 203 -1.77 -5.14 -14.15
N ASP A 204 -1.14 -3.97 -14.19
CA ASP A 204 0.10 -3.71 -14.93
C ASP A 204 1.36 -3.83 -14.05
N ASP A 205 1.28 -4.59 -12.95
CA ASP A 205 2.35 -4.69 -11.95
C ASP A 205 3.64 -5.26 -12.57
N GLU A 206 3.56 -6.29 -13.42
CA GLU A 206 4.72 -6.88 -14.09
C GLU A 206 5.42 -5.88 -15.03
N GLN A 207 4.64 -5.13 -15.82
CA GLN A 207 5.19 -4.14 -16.74
C GLN A 207 5.91 -3.03 -15.96
N LYS A 208 5.34 -2.61 -14.82
CA LYS A 208 5.95 -1.62 -13.93
C LYS A 208 7.20 -2.17 -13.25
N ASP A 209 7.20 -3.43 -12.85
CA ASP A 209 8.39 -4.10 -12.32
C ASP A 209 9.54 -4.11 -13.33
N LEU A 210 9.26 -4.50 -14.59
CA LEU A 210 10.26 -4.51 -15.64
C LEU A 210 10.79 -3.09 -15.95
N ALA A 211 9.90 -2.10 -15.98
CA ALA A 211 10.30 -0.70 -16.19
C ALA A 211 11.19 -0.20 -15.04
N LEU A 212 10.79 -0.45 -13.80
CA LEU A 212 11.53 -0.05 -12.61
C LEU A 212 12.89 -0.76 -12.52
N GLN A 213 12.94 -2.06 -12.78
CA GLN A 213 14.18 -2.82 -12.77
C GLN A 213 15.18 -2.29 -13.82
N ARG A 214 14.71 -1.96 -15.03
CA ARG A 214 15.54 -1.36 -16.09
C ARG A 214 16.02 0.03 -15.67
N ARG A 215 15.15 0.83 -15.06
CA ARG A 215 15.49 2.16 -14.54
C ARG A 215 16.59 2.07 -13.49
N ILE A 216 16.42 1.23 -12.47
CA ILE A 216 17.46 1.02 -11.44
C ILE A 216 18.76 0.55 -12.06
N ARG A 217 18.71 -0.41 -13.00
CA ARG A 217 19.90 -0.91 -13.70
C ARG A 217 20.63 0.20 -14.47
N SER A 218 19.90 1.13 -15.09
CA SER A 218 20.48 2.29 -15.79
C SER A 218 21.15 3.32 -14.86
N LEU A 219 20.90 3.23 -13.55
CA LEU A 219 21.45 4.10 -12.51
C LEU A 219 22.58 3.42 -11.72
N ASN A 220 23.17 2.34 -12.25
CA ASN A 220 24.27 1.62 -11.58
C ASN A 220 25.51 2.50 -11.30
N TRP A 221 25.69 3.56 -12.09
CA TRP A 221 26.78 4.53 -12.02
C TRP A 221 26.66 5.49 -10.81
N VAL A 222 25.50 5.54 -10.14
CA VAL A 222 25.30 6.39 -8.96
C VAL A 222 26.18 5.91 -7.81
N THR A 223 26.94 6.84 -7.22
CA THR A 223 27.83 6.59 -6.08
C THR A 223 27.24 7.13 -4.78
N PRO A 224 27.67 6.65 -3.60
CA PRO A 224 27.21 7.19 -2.31
C PRO A 224 27.45 8.71 -2.19
N GLN A 225 28.57 9.21 -2.70
CA GLN A 225 28.96 10.63 -2.60
C GLN A 225 28.00 11.54 -3.37
N MET A 226 27.41 11.05 -4.46
CA MET A 226 26.40 11.80 -5.22
C MET A 226 25.10 12.00 -4.46
N LEU A 227 24.79 11.07 -3.55
CA LEU A 227 23.62 11.15 -2.67
C LEU A 227 23.99 11.69 -1.28
N SER A 228 25.23 12.15 -1.10
CA SER A 228 25.77 12.60 0.19
C SER A 228 25.64 11.56 1.31
N VAL A 229 25.68 10.27 0.97
CA VAL A 229 25.50 9.17 1.94
C VAL A 229 26.85 8.57 2.35
N PRO A 230 27.15 8.51 3.66
CA PRO A 230 28.35 7.87 4.19
C PRO A 230 28.17 6.34 4.28
N PHE A 231 28.11 5.65 3.14
CA PHE A 231 27.83 4.20 3.12
C PHE A 231 29.09 3.37 2.80
N PRO A 232 29.67 2.62 3.77
CA PRO A 232 30.56 1.52 3.47
C PRO A 232 29.76 0.31 2.94
N GLU A 233 30.37 -0.51 2.07
CA GLU A 233 29.75 -1.67 1.40
C GLU A 233 29.30 -2.79 2.37
N LYS A 234 28.24 -2.57 3.16
CA LYS A 234 27.63 -3.62 3.99
C LYS A 234 26.58 -4.38 3.19
N ASN A 235 26.89 -5.64 2.86
CA ASN A 235 26.00 -6.55 2.13
C ASN A 235 24.69 -6.90 2.87
N THR A 236 24.62 -6.71 4.19
CA THR A 236 23.48 -7.12 5.04
C THR A 236 22.22 -6.26 4.88
N THR A 237 22.35 -5.01 4.45
CA THR A 237 21.21 -4.12 4.18
C THR A 237 20.53 -4.49 2.86
N VAL A 238 21.33 -4.80 1.85
CA VAL A 238 20.89 -5.24 0.52
C VAL A 238 20.13 -6.57 0.58
N THR A 239 20.59 -7.53 1.39
CA THR A 239 19.90 -8.82 1.53
C THR A 239 18.50 -8.67 2.12
N ALA A 240 18.31 -7.80 3.11
CA ALA A 240 17.02 -7.62 3.78
C ALA A 240 15.91 -7.18 2.81
N ILE A 241 16.20 -6.23 1.91
CA ILE A 241 15.21 -5.73 0.94
C ILE A 241 14.97 -6.74 -0.21
N ILE A 242 15.98 -7.53 -0.60
CA ILE A 242 15.82 -8.60 -1.59
C ILE A 242 14.93 -9.73 -1.04
N GLU A 243 15.09 -10.08 0.23
CA GLU A 243 14.31 -11.13 0.90
C GLU A 243 12.80 -10.86 0.94
N MET A 244 12.37 -9.60 0.78
CA MET A 244 10.96 -9.20 0.76
C MET A 244 10.15 -10.02 -0.25
N ASP A 245 10.73 -10.27 -1.44
CA ASP A 245 10.06 -10.98 -2.52
C ASP A 245 9.77 -12.45 -2.19
N ALA A 246 10.58 -13.06 -1.30
CA ALA A 246 10.39 -14.44 -0.85
C ALA A 246 9.28 -14.57 0.21
N LYS A 247 8.85 -13.46 0.84
CA LYS A 247 7.80 -13.49 1.86
C LYS A 247 6.42 -13.53 1.23
N ARG A 248 5.46 -14.22 1.84
CA ARG A 248 4.09 -14.32 1.32
C ARG A 248 3.09 -13.43 2.05
N ALA A 249 3.22 -13.28 3.37
CA ALA A 249 2.34 -12.39 4.11
C ALA A 249 2.82 -10.93 4.00
N PRO A 250 1.90 -9.95 3.85
CA PRO A 250 2.25 -8.52 3.83
C PRO A 250 3.08 -8.07 5.03
N GLN A 251 2.74 -8.49 6.25
CA GLN A 251 3.51 -8.17 7.45
C GLN A 251 4.96 -8.70 7.40
N ASP A 252 5.19 -9.87 6.81
CA ASP A 252 6.54 -10.44 6.69
C ASP A 252 7.34 -9.63 5.65
N LYS A 253 6.68 -9.09 4.62
CA LYS A 253 7.29 -8.14 3.66
C LYS A 253 7.63 -6.82 4.33
N LEU A 254 6.73 -6.28 5.15
CA LEU A 254 6.97 -5.07 5.95
C LEU A 254 8.14 -5.26 6.93
N ALA A 255 8.25 -6.43 7.57
CA ALA A 255 9.38 -6.74 8.44
C ALA A 255 10.73 -6.70 7.70
N CYS A 256 10.78 -7.15 6.44
CA CYS A 256 11.97 -7.01 5.59
C CYS A 256 12.32 -5.53 5.34
N VAL A 257 11.31 -4.69 5.08
CA VAL A 257 11.49 -3.24 4.90
C VAL A 257 12.00 -2.62 6.20
N SER A 258 11.40 -2.91 7.34
CA SER A 258 11.83 -2.38 8.64
C SER A 258 13.25 -2.80 9.00
N LYS A 259 13.62 -4.07 8.77
CA LYS A 259 15.00 -4.55 8.96
C LYS A 259 15.99 -3.83 8.05
N CYS A 260 15.63 -3.63 6.78
CA CYS A 260 16.45 -2.85 5.85
C CYS A 260 16.64 -1.42 6.37
N SER A 261 15.57 -0.76 6.81
CA SER A 261 15.63 0.61 7.32
C SER A 261 16.45 0.73 8.60
N GLN A 262 16.33 -0.23 9.53
CA GLN A 262 17.16 -0.29 10.75
C GLN A 262 18.65 -0.38 10.40
N HIS A 263 19.04 -1.26 9.47
CA HIS A 263 20.42 -1.33 9.02
C HIS A 263 20.90 -0.03 8.33
N VAL A 264 20.01 0.71 7.66
CA VAL A 264 20.34 2.05 7.11
C VAL A 264 20.64 3.02 8.25
N PHE A 265 19.78 3.11 9.27
CA PHE A 265 20.01 3.97 10.43
C PHE A 265 21.28 3.61 11.19
N GLU A 266 21.56 2.33 11.39
CA GLU A 266 22.81 1.86 11.99
C GLU A 266 24.04 2.27 11.17
N ALA A 267 23.97 2.15 9.84
CA ALA A 267 25.06 2.55 8.95
C ALA A 267 25.33 4.06 9.05
N LEU A 268 24.29 4.88 8.99
CA LEU A 268 24.39 6.33 9.11
C LEU A 268 24.95 6.73 10.49
N SER A 269 24.42 6.15 11.56
CA SER A 269 24.86 6.43 12.94
C SER A 269 26.31 6.03 13.21
N SER A 270 26.84 5.03 12.50
CA SER A 270 28.25 4.63 12.61
C SER A 270 29.22 5.57 11.91
N SER A 271 28.71 6.49 11.09
CA SER A 271 29.48 7.34 10.19
C SER A 271 29.40 8.84 10.51
N SER A 272 28.41 9.25 11.30
CA SER A 272 28.22 10.61 11.81
C SER A 272 28.11 10.61 13.33
N SER A 273 28.63 11.65 13.99
CA SER A 273 28.41 11.86 15.44
C SER A 273 27.00 12.36 15.76
N GLU A 274 26.28 12.83 14.75
CA GLU A 274 24.91 13.32 14.87
C GLU A 274 23.90 12.24 14.44
N PRO A 275 22.71 12.18 15.08
CA PRO A 275 21.64 11.30 14.65
C PRO A 275 21.23 11.60 13.21
N ALA A 276 21.05 10.55 12.40
CA ALA A 276 20.60 10.68 11.02
C ALA A 276 19.24 11.38 10.94
N ASN A 277 19.15 12.40 10.10
CA ASN A 277 17.87 13.05 9.82
C ASN A 277 17.07 12.28 8.75
N ALA A 278 15.87 12.76 8.41
CA ALA A 278 15.00 12.10 7.43
C ALA A 278 15.57 12.09 6.00
N ASP A 279 16.30 13.14 5.61
CA ASP A 279 16.90 13.28 4.28
C ASP A 279 18.11 12.34 4.12
N ASP A 280 18.92 12.19 5.18
CA ASP A 280 20.03 11.24 5.24
C ASP A 280 19.51 9.80 5.12
N PHE A 281 18.42 9.51 5.85
CA PHE A 281 17.76 8.21 5.79
C PHE A 281 17.20 7.91 4.41
N LEU A 282 16.45 8.84 3.82
CA LEU A 282 15.85 8.66 2.50
C LEU A 282 16.93 8.47 1.42
N SER A 283 18.01 9.27 1.47
CA SER A 283 19.15 9.14 0.55
C SER A 283 19.84 7.79 0.71
N GLY A 284 20.04 7.32 1.95
CA GLY A 284 20.56 6.00 2.26
C GLY A 284 19.66 4.87 1.73
N LEU A 285 18.34 5.01 1.89
CA LEU A 285 17.36 4.04 1.39
C LEU A 285 17.33 3.99 -0.14
N ILE A 286 17.37 5.15 -0.82
CA ILE A 286 17.50 5.23 -2.29
C ILE A 286 18.76 4.49 -2.74
N TYR A 287 19.90 4.77 -2.11
CA TYR A 287 21.16 4.13 -2.45
C TYR A 287 21.08 2.60 -2.30
N VAL A 288 20.52 2.11 -1.20
CA VAL A 288 20.32 0.66 -0.97
C VAL A 288 19.44 0.05 -2.06
N VAL A 289 18.31 0.68 -2.40
CA VAL A 289 17.42 0.18 -3.47
C VAL A 289 18.12 0.15 -4.82
N LEU A 290 18.92 1.18 -5.13
CA LEU A 290 19.70 1.25 -6.37
C LEU A 290 20.73 0.12 -6.46
N LYS A 291 21.42 -0.18 -5.36
CA LYS A 291 22.43 -1.26 -5.32
C LYS A 291 21.82 -2.66 -5.24
N ALA A 292 20.69 -2.80 -4.56
CA ALA A 292 20.00 -4.07 -4.42
C ALA A 292 19.25 -4.49 -5.69
N ASN A 293 18.65 -3.52 -6.40
CA ASN A 293 17.69 -3.74 -7.48
C ASN A 293 16.68 -4.86 -7.14
N PRO A 294 15.87 -4.70 -6.08
CA PRO A 294 15.03 -5.78 -5.55
C PRO A 294 14.08 -6.35 -6.60
N PRO A 295 13.91 -7.68 -6.67
CA PRO A 295 13.03 -8.30 -7.64
C PRO A 295 11.57 -7.93 -7.37
N ARG A 296 10.82 -7.67 -8.45
CA ARG A 296 9.37 -7.40 -8.42
C ARG A 296 8.96 -6.33 -7.40
N LEU A 297 9.79 -5.30 -7.29
CA LEU A 297 9.68 -4.29 -6.23
C LEU A 297 8.32 -3.55 -6.28
N HIS A 298 7.81 -3.23 -7.46
CA HIS A 298 6.49 -2.62 -7.62
C HIS A 298 5.38 -3.57 -7.18
N SER A 299 5.38 -4.82 -7.65
CA SER A 299 4.40 -5.83 -7.23
C SER A 299 4.40 -6.04 -5.72
N ASN A 300 5.57 -6.08 -5.08
CA ASN A 300 5.71 -6.21 -3.64
C ASN A 300 5.03 -5.06 -2.89
N MET A 301 5.25 -3.81 -3.30
CA MET A 301 4.61 -2.66 -2.68
C MET A 301 3.09 -2.65 -2.90
N GLN A 302 2.65 -2.87 -4.13
CA GLN A 302 1.22 -2.89 -4.45
C GLN A 302 0.49 -4.00 -3.70
N TYR A 303 1.12 -5.17 -3.56
CA TYR A 303 0.58 -6.27 -2.76
C TYR A 303 0.39 -5.87 -1.29
N VAL A 304 1.41 -5.24 -0.68
CA VAL A 304 1.31 -4.74 0.70
C VAL A 304 0.21 -3.68 0.82
N ILE A 305 0.13 -2.72 -0.11
CA ILE A 305 -0.91 -1.67 -0.12
C ILE A 305 -2.32 -2.26 -0.23
N ARG A 306 -2.51 -3.27 -1.08
CA ARG A 306 -3.83 -3.86 -1.36
C ARG A 306 -4.30 -4.81 -0.25
N PHE A 307 -3.40 -5.56 0.35
CA PHE A 307 -3.74 -6.71 1.19
C PHE A 307 -3.20 -6.66 2.62
N GLY A 308 -2.35 -5.68 2.94
CA GLY A 308 -1.88 -5.45 4.30
C GLY A 308 -3.01 -4.98 5.23
N LEU A 309 -2.84 -5.24 6.52
CA LEU A 309 -3.70 -4.67 7.55
C LEU A 309 -3.56 -3.14 7.58
N PRO A 310 -4.67 -2.38 7.66
CA PRO A 310 -4.63 -0.92 7.63
C PRO A 310 -3.72 -0.30 8.71
N HIS A 311 -3.75 -0.81 9.93
CA HIS A 311 -2.94 -0.28 11.03
C HIS A 311 -1.43 -0.45 10.80
N SER A 312 -1.01 -1.54 10.14
CA SER A 312 0.41 -1.80 9.82
C SER A 312 0.98 -0.82 8.78
N LEU A 313 0.11 -0.18 7.99
CA LEU A 313 0.48 0.79 6.97
C LEU A 313 0.32 2.24 7.44
N MET A 314 -0.66 2.50 8.31
CA MET A 314 -1.06 3.85 8.71
C MET A 314 -0.37 4.33 9.98
N ALA A 315 0.23 3.44 10.77
CA ALA A 315 0.83 3.78 12.06
C ALA A 315 2.14 3.03 12.31
N GLY A 316 2.96 3.61 13.19
CA GLY A 316 4.20 3.02 13.65
C GLY A 316 5.37 3.12 12.67
N GLU A 317 6.50 2.55 13.09
CA GLU A 317 7.77 2.62 12.37
C GLU A 317 7.70 1.91 11.00
N SER A 318 7.03 0.76 10.93
CA SER A 318 6.86 0.00 9.69
C SER A 318 6.12 0.80 8.61
N GLY A 319 5.07 1.55 8.98
CA GLY A 319 4.34 2.43 8.06
C GLY A 319 5.20 3.60 7.57
N TYR A 320 6.00 4.19 8.45
CA TYR A 320 6.97 5.24 8.10
C TYR A 320 8.03 4.73 7.12
N TYR A 321 8.65 3.58 7.39
CA TYR A 321 9.66 2.98 6.51
C TYR A 321 9.09 2.58 5.15
N PHE A 322 7.89 1.99 5.15
CA PHE A 322 7.21 1.64 3.90
C PHE A 322 6.86 2.88 3.08
N THR A 323 6.42 3.96 3.71
CA THR A 323 6.15 5.24 3.03
C THR A 323 7.40 5.81 2.39
N ASN A 324 8.53 5.82 3.10
CA ASN A 324 9.82 6.27 2.54
C ASN A 324 10.28 5.39 1.38
N LEU A 325 10.06 4.08 1.47
CA LEU A 325 10.36 3.15 0.38
C LEU A 325 9.48 3.39 -0.86
N VAL A 326 8.19 3.72 -0.68
CA VAL A 326 7.32 4.10 -1.81
C VAL A 326 7.77 5.43 -2.43
N SER A 327 8.13 6.41 -1.60
CA SER A 327 8.62 7.72 -2.04
C SER A 327 9.95 7.62 -2.79
N SER A 328 10.86 6.73 -2.36
CA SER A 328 12.18 6.56 -2.99
C SER A 328 12.12 6.08 -4.45
N LEU A 329 10.98 5.52 -4.88
CA LEU A 329 10.76 5.11 -6.27
C LEU A 329 10.16 6.18 -7.18
N GLN A 330 9.73 7.31 -6.61
CA GLN A 330 9.09 8.40 -7.36
C GLN A 330 10.11 9.47 -7.83
N VAL A 331 11.37 9.33 -7.42
CA VAL A 331 12.52 10.18 -7.79
C VAL A 331 13.29 9.52 -8.93
#